data_AF-X0TZB1-F1
#
_entry.id   AF-X0TZB1-F1
#
_cell.length_a   1.000
_cell.length_b   1.000
_cell.length_c   1.000
_cell.angle_alpha   90.00
_cell.angle_beta   90.00
_cell.angle_gamma   90.00
#
_symmetry.space_group_name_H-M   'P 1'
#
loop_
_entity.id
_entity.type
_entity.pdbx_description
1 polymer ?
#
loop_
_entity_poly.entity_id
_entity_poly.type
_entity_poly.pdbx_seq_one_letter_code
_entity_poly.pdbx_strand_id
1 'polypeptide(L)'
;MREAGLWKAAQAAGLVLTALLLAGLVLRPEPSLTLLWNVAIPLVPATLLVSPLIWRNTCPLATLNLLSAGRAGTRQQTKRFATYSSLFGILLFYLLVPARRFLFNQDGLALAIAIVAVAILALAVGAAFDLKAGFCNAFCPVLPVERLYGQSPLLSVSNDRCARCDLCSRACIDLAPEKSIAQQLGASRHDSSWLRSPFGAFAAALPGFVLGYFTLDDLPLSGAPDVYLHILLWAAISYLLAVAATMLLPIPNRRI
;
A
#
# COMPACT_ATOMS: atom_id res chain seq x y z
N MET A 1 -12.23 5.29 -26.66
CA MET A 1 -12.65 3.87 -26.86
C MET A 1 -11.47 2.88 -26.85
N ARG A 2 -10.37 3.11 -27.60
CA ARG A 2 -9.20 2.20 -27.60
C ARG A 2 -8.50 2.10 -26.24
N GLU A 3 -8.38 3.21 -25.51
CA GLU A 3 -7.70 3.25 -24.20
C GLU A 3 -8.44 2.47 -23.10
N ALA A 4 -9.78 2.56 -23.05
CA ALA A 4 -10.58 1.78 -22.11
C ALA A 4 -10.48 0.26 -22.36
N GLY A 5 -10.27 -0.16 -23.61
CA GLY A 5 -10.02 -1.56 -23.94
C GLY A 5 -8.67 -2.05 -23.42
N LEU A 6 -7.64 -1.23 -23.56
CA LEU A 6 -6.28 -1.54 -23.07
C LEU A 6 -6.26 -1.69 -21.55
N TRP A 7 -6.91 -0.78 -20.82
CA TRP A 7 -7.00 -0.88 -19.37
C TRP A 7 -7.73 -2.15 -18.93
N LYS A 8 -8.90 -2.47 -19.51
CA LYS A 8 -9.61 -3.71 -19.19
C LYS A 8 -8.75 -4.96 -19.47
N ALA A 9 -7.99 -4.97 -20.57
CA ALA A 9 -7.07 -6.04 -20.87
C ALA A 9 -5.96 -6.16 -19.80
N ALA A 10 -5.35 -5.05 -19.38
CA ALA A 10 -4.34 -5.04 -18.33
C ALA A 10 -4.89 -5.51 -16.98
N GLN A 11 -6.13 -5.16 -16.65
CA GLN A 11 -6.82 -5.58 -15.42
C GLN A 11 -7.11 -7.10 -15.42
N ALA A 12 -7.58 -7.63 -16.56
CA ALA A 12 -7.79 -9.06 -16.74
C ALA A 12 -6.46 -9.82 -16.69
N ALA A 13 -5.42 -9.30 -17.36
CA ALA A 13 -4.07 -9.86 -17.31
C ALA A 13 -3.55 -9.90 -15.85
N GLY A 14 -3.73 -8.85 -15.07
CA GLY A 14 -3.36 -8.83 -13.65
C GLY A 14 -4.01 -9.94 -12.82
N LEU A 15 -5.30 -10.22 -13.03
CA LEU A 15 -6.00 -11.33 -12.39
C LEU A 15 -5.47 -12.70 -12.85
N VAL A 16 -5.30 -12.89 -14.17
CA VAL A 16 -4.79 -14.13 -14.74
C VAL A 16 -3.37 -14.42 -14.22
N LEU A 17 -2.49 -13.41 -14.24
CA LEU A 17 -1.13 -13.52 -13.72
C LEU A 17 -1.12 -13.83 -12.22
N THR A 18 -2.04 -13.28 -11.44
CA THR A 18 -2.18 -13.61 -10.01
C THR A 18 -2.64 -15.06 -9.81
N ALA A 19 -3.59 -15.54 -10.61
CA ALA A 19 -4.05 -16.93 -10.54
C ALA A 19 -2.94 -17.92 -10.95
N LEU A 20 -2.18 -17.60 -12.00
CA LEU A 20 -1.02 -18.38 -12.43
C LEU A 20 0.08 -18.38 -11.36
N LEU A 21 0.34 -17.24 -10.72
CA LEU A 21 1.28 -17.15 -9.59
C LEU A 21 0.83 -18.03 -8.42
N LEU A 22 -0.46 -17.99 -8.03
CA LEU A 22 -0.99 -18.84 -6.97
C LEU A 22 -0.84 -20.34 -7.29
N ALA A 23 -1.18 -20.75 -8.52
CA ALA A 23 -0.98 -22.12 -8.96
C ALA A 23 0.51 -22.51 -8.95
N GLY A 24 1.37 -21.61 -9.42
CA GLY A 24 2.81 -21.78 -9.43
C GLY A 24 3.39 -21.93 -8.03
N LEU A 25 2.99 -21.10 -7.06
CA LEU A 25 3.44 -21.18 -5.67
C LEU A 25 3.13 -22.53 -5.01
N VAL A 26 2.05 -23.20 -5.41
CA VAL A 26 1.66 -24.52 -4.88
C VAL A 26 2.32 -25.67 -5.66
N LEU A 27 2.36 -25.58 -6.99
CA LEU A 27 2.82 -26.68 -7.85
C LEU A 27 4.34 -26.65 -8.10
N ARG A 28 4.95 -25.47 -8.09
CA ARG A 28 6.35 -25.18 -8.45
C ARG A 28 6.86 -23.97 -7.65
N PRO A 29 7.03 -24.08 -6.31
CA PRO A 29 7.30 -22.94 -5.43
C PRO A 29 8.58 -22.18 -5.79
N GLU A 30 9.71 -22.86 -5.96
CA GLU A 30 11.02 -22.25 -6.25
C GLU A 30 11.03 -21.27 -7.44
N PRO A 31 10.62 -21.67 -8.67
CA PRO A 31 10.60 -20.73 -9.79
C PRO A 31 9.56 -19.62 -9.61
N SER A 32 8.43 -19.88 -8.94
CA SER A 32 7.40 -18.87 -8.70
C SER A 32 7.84 -17.81 -7.69
N LEU A 33 8.51 -18.22 -6.62
CA LEU A 33 9.12 -17.31 -5.64
C LEU A 33 10.20 -16.47 -6.32
N THR A 34 11.08 -17.09 -7.10
CA THR A 34 12.13 -16.39 -7.85
C THR A 34 11.53 -15.34 -8.79
N LEU A 35 10.52 -15.71 -9.57
CA LEU A 35 9.85 -14.78 -10.50
C LEU A 35 9.18 -13.63 -9.77
N LEU A 36 8.43 -13.91 -8.70
CA LEU A 36 7.75 -12.88 -7.92
C LEU A 36 8.74 -11.89 -7.30
N TRP A 37 9.76 -12.41 -6.63
CA TRP A 37 10.67 -11.61 -5.81
C TRP A 37 11.74 -10.88 -6.61
N ASN A 38 12.23 -11.45 -7.72
CA ASN A 38 13.30 -10.87 -8.52
C ASN A 38 12.78 -10.08 -9.73
N VAL A 39 11.51 -10.27 -10.13
CA VAL A 39 10.92 -9.56 -11.27
C VAL A 39 9.72 -8.74 -10.84
N ALA A 40 8.65 -9.36 -10.35
CA ALA A 40 7.39 -8.65 -10.13
C ALA A 40 7.51 -7.58 -9.03
N ILE A 41 8.14 -7.90 -7.90
CA ILE A 41 8.22 -6.99 -6.75
C ILE A 41 9.11 -5.77 -7.03
N PRO A 42 10.30 -5.87 -7.65
CA PRO A 42 11.07 -4.70 -8.07
C PRO A 42 10.34 -3.79 -9.07
N LEU A 43 9.48 -4.35 -9.91
CA LEU A 43 8.66 -3.58 -10.85
C LEU A 43 7.61 -2.72 -10.12
N VAL A 44 7.12 -3.13 -8.95
CA VAL A 44 6.09 -2.35 -8.24
C VAL A 44 6.60 -0.96 -7.84
N PRO A 45 7.70 -0.78 -7.08
CA PRO A 45 8.24 0.55 -6.80
C PRO A 45 8.57 1.35 -8.06
N ALA A 46 9.07 0.71 -9.12
CA ALA A 46 9.32 1.37 -10.38
C ALA A 46 8.02 1.94 -10.99
N THR A 47 6.92 1.18 -10.97
CA THR A 47 5.61 1.68 -11.40
C THR A 47 5.07 2.79 -10.50
N LEU A 48 5.27 2.71 -9.17
CA LEU A 48 4.85 3.75 -8.23
C LEU A 48 5.62 5.07 -8.46
N LEU A 49 6.91 4.99 -8.75
CA LEU A 49 7.74 6.15 -9.08
C LEU A 49 7.28 6.82 -10.38
N VAL A 50 6.93 6.03 -11.40
CA VAL A 50 6.38 6.55 -12.66
C VAL A 50 5.00 7.17 -12.42
N SER A 51 4.07 6.40 -11.87
CA SER A 51 2.72 6.86 -11.54
C SER A 51 2.01 5.83 -10.66
N PRO A 52 1.63 6.16 -9.41
CA PRO A 52 0.84 5.25 -8.58
C PRO A 52 -0.52 4.90 -9.20
N LEU A 53 -1.04 5.75 -10.09
CA LEU A 53 -2.30 5.52 -10.80
C LEU A 53 -2.20 4.38 -11.81
N ILE A 54 -1.03 4.17 -12.43
CA ILE A 54 -0.81 3.01 -13.30
C ILE A 54 -0.96 1.72 -12.49
N TRP A 55 -0.27 1.65 -11.34
CA TRP A 55 -0.37 0.51 -10.43
C TRP A 55 -1.81 0.29 -9.93
N ARG A 56 -2.48 1.35 -9.45
CA ARG A 56 -3.86 1.25 -8.95
C ARG A 56 -4.88 0.93 -10.05
N ASN A 57 -4.59 1.24 -11.31
CA ASN A 57 -5.40 0.82 -12.45
C ASN A 57 -5.20 -0.65 -12.79
N THR A 58 -3.99 -1.20 -12.68
CA THR A 58 -3.70 -2.61 -13.04
C THR A 58 -3.79 -3.59 -11.87
N CYS A 59 -3.84 -3.10 -10.63
CA CYS A 59 -3.81 -3.91 -9.42
C CYS A 59 -4.94 -4.97 -9.38
N PRO A 60 -4.61 -6.26 -9.19
CA PRO A 60 -5.61 -7.33 -9.15
C PRO A 60 -6.53 -7.21 -7.92
N LEU A 61 -6.00 -6.77 -6.77
CA LEU A 61 -6.80 -6.54 -5.56
C LEU A 61 -7.80 -5.38 -5.74
N ALA A 62 -7.45 -4.38 -6.54
CA ALA A 62 -8.40 -3.32 -6.90
C ALA A 62 -9.54 -3.86 -7.77
N THR A 63 -9.25 -4.77 -8.71
CA THR A 63 -10.28 -5.46 -9.50
C THR A 63 -11.20 -6.27 -8.60
N LEU A 64 -10.65 -7.06 -7.66
CA LEU A 64 -11.44 -7.86 -6.73
C LEU A 64 -12.31 -6.99 -5.82
N ASN A 65 -11.76 -5.93 -5.25
CA ASN A 65 -12.55 -4.98 -4.46
C ASN A 65 -13.71 -4.37 -5.27
N LEU A 66 -13.44 -3.95 -6.51
CA LEU A 66 -14.48 -3.35 -7.37
C LEU A 66 -15.50 -4.36 -7.87
N LEU A 67 -15.13 -5.64 -7.98
CA LEU A 67 -16.06 -6.71 -8.32
C LEU A 67 -17.17 -6.83 -7.27
N SER A 68 -16.84 -6.67 -6.00
CA SER A 68 -17.81 -6.74 -4.90
C SER A 68 -18.35 -5.39 -4.42
N ALA A 69 -17.78 -4.26 -4.87
CA ALA A 69 -18.13 -2.91 -4.44
C ALA A 69 -19.64 -2.68 -4.22
N GLY A 70 -20.01 -2.31 -2.99
CA GLY A 70 -21.38 -1.93 -2.63
C GLY A 70 -22.44 -3.04 -2.66
N ARG A 71 -22.07 -4.31 -2.89
CA ARG A 71 -23.04 -5.43 -2.97
C ARG A 71 -23.82 -5.68 -1.68
N ALA A 72 -23.25 -5.33 -0.52
CA ALA A 72 -23.92 -5.43 0.78
C ALA A 72 -24.54 -4.09 1.24
N GLY A 73 -24.54 -3.06 0.39
CA GLY A 73 -25.05 -1.72 0.65
C GLY A 73 -24.05 -0.62 0.30
N THR A 74 -24.56 0.57 0.02
CA THR A 74 -23.73 1.73 -0.31
C THR A 74 -23.26 2.43 0.96
N ARG A 75 -21.95 2.54 1.15
CA ARG A 75 -21.35 3.17 2.32
C ARG A 75 -20.09 3.96 1.96
N GLN A 76 -20.14 5.25 2.27
CA GLN A 76 -18.98 6.14 2.20
C GLN A 76 -18.08 6.01 3.43
N GLN A 77 -16.81 6.32 3.24
CA GLN A 77 -15.81 6.27 4.30
C GLN A 77 -15.98 7.43 5.30
N THR A 78 -16.22 7.11 6.58
CA THR A 78 -16.22 8.11 7.65
C THR A 78 -14.81 8.51 8.05
N LYS A 79 -14.63 9.68 8.68
CA LYS A 79 -13.32 10.15 9.19
C LYS A 79 -12.69 9.11 10.11
N ARG A 80 -13.49 8.63 11.08
CA ARG A 80 -13.05 7.67 12.09
C ARG A 80 -12.57 6.39 11.43
N PHE A 81 -13.37 5.85 10.51
CA PHE A 81 -13.00 4.63 9.79
C PHE A 81 -11.74 4.81 8.94
N ALA A 82 -11.58 5.94 8.25
CA ALA A 82 -10.38 6.24 7.48
C ALA A 82 -9.11 6.27 8.35
N THR A 83 -9.17 6.84 9.56
CA THR A 83 -8.04 6.84 10.50
C THR A 83 -7.68 5.42 10.98
N TYR A 84 -8.67 4.64 11.43
CA TYR A 84 -8.41 3.28 11.93
C TYR A 84 -7.95 2.33 10.83
N SER A 85 -8.57 2.40 9.66
CA SER A 85 -8.15 1.58 8.52
C SER A 85 -6.77 1.97 8.01
N SER A 86 -6.43 3.26 7.98
CA SER A 86 -5.06 3.71 7.66
C SER A 86 -4.04 3.15 8.66
N LEU A 87 -4.34 3.15 9.96
CA LEU A 87 -3.46 2.54 10.97
C LEU A 87 -3.34 1.03 10.73
N PHE A 88 -4.45 0.36 10.47
CA PHE A 88 -4.45 -1.07 10.17
C PHE A 88 -3.59 -1.40 8.94
N GLY A 89 -3.72 -0.65 7.84
CA GLY A 89 -2.90 -0.83 6.64
C GLY A 89 -1.41 -0.65 6.94
N ILE A 90 -1.05 0.36 7.74
CA ILE A 90 0.34 0.56 8.21
C ILE A 90 0.82 -0.64 9.03
N LEU A 91 0.04 -1.11 10.00
CA LEU A 91 0.42 -2.28 10.80
C LEU A 91 0.58 -3.54 9.93
N LEU A 92 -0.32 -3.73 8.96
CA LEU A 92 -0.25 -4.84 8.03
C LEU A 92 0.98 -4.74 7.13
N PHE A 93 1.41 -3.53 6.74
CA PHE A 93 2.68 -3.32 6.03
C PHE A 93 3.88 -3.74 6.89
N TYR A 94 3.96 -3.26 8.14
CA TYR A 94 5.03 -3.61 9.08
C TYR A 94 5.02 -5.09 9.47
N LEU A 95 3.90 -5.79 9.30
CA LEU A 95 3.80 -7.23 9.51
C LEU A 95 4.23 -8.01 8.25
N LEU A 96 3.61 -7.74 7.11
CA LEU A 96 3.76 -8.57 5.91
C LEU A 96 5.10 -8.37 5.19
N VAL A 97 5.64 -7.15 5.19
CA VAL A 97 6.88 -6.87 4.45
C VAL A 97 8.10 -7.51 5.12
N PRO A 98 8.31 -7.38 6.45
CA PRO A 98 9.38 -8.11 7.14
C PRO A 98 9.22 -9.63 7.09
N ALA A 99 7.97 -10.15 7.10
CA ALA A 99 7.69 -11.58 7.00
C ALA A 99 8.28 -12.24 5.74
N ARG A 100 8.63 -11.46 4.72
CA ARG A 100 9.40 -11.95 3.58
C ARG A 100 10.74 -12.57 3.98
N ARG A 101 11.46 -11.98 4.93
CA ARG A 101 12.83 -12.38 5.30
C ARG A 101 12.92 -13.72 6.03
N PHE A 102 11.81 -14.22 6.58
CA PHE A 102 11.83 -15.49 7.33
C PHE A 102 10.74 -16.50 6.93
N LEU A 103 9.71 -16.07 6.21
CA LEU A 103 8.57 -16.93 5.84
C LEU A 103 8.35 -16.94 4.32
N PHE A 104 8.02 -15.79 3.73
CA PHE A 104 7.54 -15.77 2.35
C PHE A 104 8.62 -15.96 1.27
N ASN A 105 9.90 -15.85 1.59
CA ASN A 105 10.97 -16.22 0.65
C ASN A 105 11.21 -17.74 0.60
N GLN A 106 10.79 -18.50 1.63
CA GLN A 106 11.13 -19.92 1.78
C GLN A 106 9.92 -20.83 1.57
N ASP A 107 8.70 -20.33 1.83
CA ASP A 107 7.47 -21.13 1.77
C ASP A 107 6.46 -20.53 0.77
N GLY A 108 6.33 -21.20 -0.37
CA GLY A 108 5.37 -20.83 -1.42
C GLY A 108 3.91 -21.00 -0.99
N LEU A 109 3.60 -22.00 -0.17
CA LEU A 109 2.23 -22.23 0.32
C LEU A 109 1.83 -21.14 1.32
N ALA A 110 2.72 -20.78 2.25
CA ALA A 110 2.47 -19.69 3.18
C ALA A 110 2.18 -18.37 2.45
N LEU A 111 2.95 -18.08 1.39
CA LEU A 111 2.72 -16.90 0.57
C LEU A 111 1.41 -16.99 -0.24
N ALA A 112 1.07 -18.14 -0.80
CA ALA A 112 -0.19 -18.34 -1.50
C ALA A 112 -1.40 -18.12 -0.57
N ILE A 113 -1.34 -18.67 0.65
CA ILE A 113 -2.36 -18.45 1.69
C ILE A 113 -2.48 -16.96 2.02
N ALA A 114 -1.36 -16.25 2.18
CA ALA A 114 -1.37 -14.82 2.46
C ALA A 114 -2.02 -14.01 1.33
N ILE A 115 -1.68 -14.30 0.06
CA ILE A 115 -2.29 -13.65 -1.11
C ILE A 115 -3.80 -13.91 -1.16
N VAL A 116 -4.23 -15.16 -0.97
CA VAL A 116 -5.65 -15.53 -0.95
C VAL A 116 -6.39 -14.84 0.20
N ALA A 117 -5.80 -14.78 1.40
CA ALA A 117 -6.40 -14.11 2.55
C ALA A 117 -6.61 -12.61 2.28
N VAL A 118 -5.61 -11.93 1.68
CA VAL A 118 -5.73 -10.52 1.31
C VAL A 118 -6.75 -10.32 0.17
N ALA A 119 -6.83 -11.26 -0.78
CA ALA A 119 -7.84 -11.24 -1.84
C ALA A 119 -9.26 -11.39 -1.29
N ILE A 120 -9.48 -12.29 -0.33
CA ILE A 120 -10.75 -12.45 0.38
C ILE A 120 -11.08 -11.18 1.16
N LEU A 121 -10.11 -10.59 1.87
CA LEU A 121 -10.31 -9.31 2.56
C LEU A 121 -10.70 -8.19 1.59
N ALA A 122 -10.09 -8.15 0.40
CA ALA A 122 -10.43 -7.18 -0.63
C ALA A 122 -11.88 -7.35 -1.12
N LEU A 123 -12.33 -8.58 -1.35
CA LEU A 123 -13.71 -8.89 -1.71
C LEU A 123 -14.69 -8.55 -0.58
N ALA A 124 -14.38 -8.94 0.66
CA ALA A 124 -15.26 -8.75 1.81
C ALA A 124 -15.47 -7.26 2.14
N VAL A 125 -14.39 -6.48 2.18
CA VAL A 125 -14.50 -5.05 2.45
C VAL A 125 -15.07 -4.31 1.24
N GLY A 126 -14.73 -4.72 0.01
CA GLY A 126 -15.38 -4.19 -1.20
C GLY A 126 -16.89 -4.34 -1.15
N ALA A 127 -17.41 -5.49 -0.69
CA ALA A 127 -18.85 -5.70 -0.53
C ALA A 127 -19.53 -4.68 0.38
N ALA A 128 -18.83 -4.19 1.41
CA ALA A 128 -19.39 -3.33 2.44
C ALA A 128 -19.27 -1.81 2.17
N PHE A 129 -18.50 -1.39 1.16
CA PHE A 129 -18.20 0.02 0.91
C PHE A 129 -18.28 0.39 -0.58
N ASP A 130 -18.51 1.66 -0.86
CA ASP A 130 -18.61 2.17 -2.23
C ASP A 130 -17.25 2.20 -2.94
N LEU A 131 -17.21 1.67 -4.16
CA LEU A 131 -16.06 1.76 -5.06
C LEU A 131 -14.74 1.38 -4.35
N LYS A 132 -13.74 2.28 -4.39
CA LYS A 132 -12.42 2.09 -3.79
C LYS A 132 -12.36 2.49 -2.30
N ALA A 133 -13.47 2.87 -1.66
CA ALA A 133 -13.50 3.22 -0.23
C ALA A 133 -13.28 2.03 0.70
N GLY A 134 -13.48 0.81 0.17
CA GLY A 134 -13.16 -0.44 0.84
C GLY A 134 -11.66 -0.69 0.91
N PHE A 135 -11.17 -1.77 0.30
CA PHE A 135 -9.77 -2.19 0.45
C PHE A 135 -8.75 -1.12 0.03
N CYS A 136 -8.91 -0.53 -1.16
CA CYS A 136 -7.89 0.30 -1.81
C CYS A 136 -7.60 1.64 -1.10
N ASN A 137 -8.58 2.26 -0.44
CA ASN A 137 -8.42 3.51 0.34
C ASN A 137 -8.63 3.30 1.85
N ALA A 138 -8.63 2.05 2.33
CA ALA A 138 -8.75 1.75 3.75
C ALA A 138 -7.66 0.77 4.22
N PHE A 139 -7.76 -0.51 3.86
CA PHE A 139 -6.94 -1.58 4.45
C PHE A 139 -5.67 -1.92 3.65
N CYS A 140 -5.53 -1.41 2.43
CA CYS A 140 -4.40 -1.71 1.56
C CYS A 140 -3.06 -1.34 2.25
N PRO A 141 -2.17 -2.30 2.49
CA PRO A 141 -0.94 -2.06 3.24
C PRO A 141 0.04 -1.16 2.49
N VAL A 142 -0.05 -1.10 1.15
CA VAL A 142 0.81 -0.25 0.33
C VAL A 142 0.26 1.16 0.12
N LEU A 143 -0.98 1.47 0.55
CA LEU A 143 -1.58 2.80 0.40
C LEU A 143 -0.71 3.95 0.98
N PRO A 144 -0.07 3.80 2.16
CA PRO A 144 0.81 4.85 2.68
C PRO A 144 2.01 5.11 1.76
N VAL A 145 2.58 4.06 1.17
CA VAL A 145 3.68 4.16 0.20
C VAL A 145 3.19 4.82 -1.09
N GLU A 146 2.06 4.37 -1.63
CA GLU A 146 1.44 4.95 -2.82
C GLU A 146 1.22 6.46 -2.68
N ARG A 147 0.77 6.91 -1.49
CA ARG A 147 0.57 8.35 -1.21
C ARG A 147 1.87 9.15 -1.22
N LEU A 148 2.96 8.60 -0.68
CA LEU A 148 4.27 9.25 -0.68
C LEU A 148 4.79 9.44 -2.11
N TYR A 149 4.79 8.36 -2.92
CA TYR A 149 5.21 8.44 -4.32
C TYR A 149 4.23 9.28 -5.18
N GLY A 150 2.96 9.33 -4.79
CA GLY A 150 1.93 10.11 -5.48
C GLY A 150 1.99 11.61 -5.27
N GLN A 151 2.92 12.15 -4.48
CA GLN A 151 3.03 13.61 -4.30
C GLN A 151 3.58 14.32 -5.54
N SER A 152 4.42 13.65 -6.32
CA SER A 152 5.05 14.22 -7.51
C SER A 152 5.35 13.13 -8.55
N PRO A 153 4.31 12.49 -9.14
CA PRO A 153 4.51 11.42 -10.10
C PRO A 153 5.17 11.93 -11.38
N LEU A 154 6.00 11.11 -12.02
CA LEU A 154 6.63 11.45 -13.30
C LEU A 154 5.61 11.61 -14.43
N LEU A 155 4.53 10.80 -14.38
CA LEU A 155 3.43 10.84 -15.33
C LEU A 155 2.08 10.89 -14.61
N SER A 156 1.22 11.81 -15.06
CA SER A 156 -0.18 11.86 -14.65
C SER A 156 -1.02 11.03 -15.62
N VAL A 157 -1.77 10.07 -15.08
CA VAL A 157 -2.64 9.15 -15.84
C VAL A 157 -4.01 9.18 -15.21
N SER A 158 -5.08 9.16 -16.00
CA SER A 158 -6.44 9.12 -15.44
C SER A 158 -6.75 7.81 -14.72
N ASN A 159 -7.60 7.88 -13.69
CA ASN A 159 -8.18 6.69 -13.08
C ASN A 159 -9.24 6.10 -14.02
N ASP A 160 -8.98 4.90 -14.56
CA ASP A 160 -9.89 4.22 -15.49
C ASP A 160 -10.91 3.32 -14.78
N ARG A 161 -10.83 3.23 -13.44
CA ARG A 161 -11.71 2.38 -12.61
C ARG A 161 -12.97 3.07 -12.13
N CYS A 162 -13.01 4.41 -12.14
CA CYS A 162 -14.17 5.19 -11.69
C CYS A 162 -14.65 6.09 -12.84
N ALA A 163 -15.91 5.93 -13.25
CA ALA A 163 -16.50 6.78 -14.30
C ALA A 163 -16.82 8.19 -13.80
N ARG A 164 -17.14 8.33 -12.51
CA ARG A 164 -17.41 9.61 -11.84
C ARG A 164 -16.97 9.56 -10.37
N CYS A 165 -16.86 10.72 -9.74
CA CYS A 165 -16.53 10.83 -8.32
C CYS A 165 -17.81 10.78 -7.47
N ASP A 166 -18.00 9.69 -6.71
CA ASP A 166 -19.13 9.52 -5.79
C ASP A 166 -18.80 9.89 -4.32
N LEU A 167 -17.68 10.60 -4.10
CA LEU A 167 -17.20 11.01 -2.76
C LEU A 167 -17.03 9.82 -1.78
N CYS A 168 -16.70 8.64 -2.31
CA CYS A 168 -16.59 7.41 -1.53
C CYS A 168 -15.50 7.45 -0.44
N SER A 169 -14.40 8.20 -0.66
CA SER A 169 -13.29 8.37 0.29
C SER A 169 -12.88 9.84 0.41
N ARG A 170 -12.45 10.26 1.60
CA ARG A 170 -12.10 11.66 1.91
C ARG A 170 -10.74 12.12 1.37
N ALA A 171 -9.76 11.23 1.33
CA ALA A 171 -8.38 11.51 0.93
C ALA A 171 -8.00 10.57 -0.22
N CYS A 172 -8.80 10.64 -1.29
CA CYS A 172 -8.74 9.74 -2.42
C CYS A 172 -7.53 10.07 -3.30
N ILE A 173 -6.51 9.21 -3.23
CA ILE A 173 -5.33 9.32 -4.09
C ILE A 173 -5.69 9.17 -5.58
N ASP A 174 -6.78 8.45 -5.91
CA ASP A 174 -7.18 8.27 -7.30
C ASP A 174 -7.77 9.52 -7.96
N LEU A 175 -8.21 10.51 -7.16
CA LEU A 175 -8.81 11.76 -7.64
C LEU A 175 -7.76 12.88 -7.72
N ALA A 176 -6.95 13.02 -6.68
CA ALA A 176 -5.93 14.08 -6.57
C ALA A 176 -4.74 13.56 -5.75
N PRO A 177 -3.81 12.81 -6.37
CA PRO A 177 -2.65 12.23 -5.69
C PRO A 177 -1.87 13.24 -4.84
N GLU A 178 -1.60 14.41 -5.41
CA GLU A 178 -0.83 15.51 -4.83
C GLU A 178 -1.52 16.19 -3.64
N LYS A 179 -2.85 16.01 -3.50
CA LYS A 179 -3.63 16.56 -2.37
C LYS A 179 -3.93 15.51 -1.31
N SER A 180 -3.71 14.23 -1.60
CA SER A 180 -4.15 13.11 -0.76
C SER A 180 -3.48 13.12 0.63
N ILE A 181 -2.20 13.46 0.73
CA ILE A 181 -1.50 13.59 2.03
C ILE A 181 -2.02 14.79 2.81
N ALA A 182 -2.14 15.96 2.17
CA ALA A 182 -2.66 17.16 2.82
C ALA A 182 -4.08 16.94 3.38
N GLN A 183 -4.94 16.25 2.62
CA GLN A 183 -6.29 15.87 3.07
C GLN A 183 -6.27 14.83 4.20
N GLN A 184 -5.32 13.89 4.18
CA GLN A 184 -5.16 12.89 5.24
C GLN A 184 -4.66 13.50 6.56
N LEU A 185 -3.72 14.44 6.49
CA LEU A 185 -3.15 15.11 7.66
C LEU A 185 -4.06 16.22 8.21
N GLY A 186 -4.84 16.87 7.34
CA GLY A 186 -5.71 17.98 7.73
C GLY A 186 -4.92 19.13 8.36
N ALA A 187 -5.39 19.65 9.50
CA ALA A 187 -4.76 20.77 10.20
C ALA A 187 -3.33 20.45 10.68
N SER A 188 -3.04 19.20 11.04
CA SER A 188 -1.73 18.79 11.55
C SER A 188 -0.60 18.98 10.54
N ARG A 189 -0.90 19.17 9.23
CA ARG A 189 0.13 19.38 8.19
C ARG A 189 0.95 20.66 8.36
N HIS A 190 0.47 21.62 9.16
CA HIS A 190 1.06 22.96 9.28
C HIS A 190 2.06 23.10 10.43
N ASP A 191 2.17 22.12 11.30
CA ASP A 191 3.08 22.13 12.45
C ASP A 191 3.69 20.74 12.68
N SER A 192 4.60 20.59 13.63
CA SER A 192 5.24 19.31 13.93
C SER A 192 4.28 18.22 14.46
N SER A 193 2.99 18.52 14.68
CA SER A 193 2.01 17.50 15.07
C SER A 193 1.71 16.51 13.94
N TRP A 194 2.05 16.80 12.67
CA TRP A 194 1.92 15.82 11.58
C TRP A 194 2.64 14.51 11.90
N LEU A 195 3.78 14.55 12.60
CA LEU A 195 4.56 13.38 13.02
C LEU A 195 3.79 12.47 13.98
N ARG A 196 2.84 13.01 14.75
CA ARG A 196 2.00 12.23 15.68
C ARG A 196 0.83 11.54 14.98
N SER A 197 0.54 11.90 13.73
CA SER A 197 -0.47 11.19 12.93
C SER A 197 0.06 9.83 12.48
N PRO A 198 -0.80 8.80 12.30
CA PRO A 198 -0.35 7.48 11.84
C PRO A 198 0.45 7.55 10.53
N PHE A 199 -0.03 8.36 9.57
CA PHE A 199 0.65 8.52 8.29
C PHE A 199 1.98 9.28 8.42
N GLY A 200 2.05 10.33 9.24
CA GLY A 200 3.28 11.07 9.45
C GLY A 200 4.36 10.26 10.15
N ALA A 201 3.98 9.49 11.18
CA ALA A 201 4.88 8.54 11.82
C ALA A 201 5.40 7.49 10.84
N PHE A 202 4.51 6.92 10.00
CA PHE A 202 4.90 6.01 8.92
C PHE A 202 5.92 6.66 7.97
N ALA A 203 5.63 7.86 7.48
CA ALA A 203 6.48 8.56 6.52
C ALA A 203 7.88 8.86 7.09
N ALA A 204 7.96 9.27 8.35
CA ALA A 204 9.22 9.54 9.04
C ALA A 204 10.02 8.26 9.36
N ALA A 205 9.33 7.14 9.61
CA ALA A 205 9.97 5.85 9.91
C ALA A 205 10.42 5.08 8.65
N LEU A 206 9.80 5.36 7.49
CA LEU A 206 10.00 4.59 6.25
C LEU A 206 11.46 4.53 5.76
N PRO A 207 12.28 5.62 5.78
CA PRO A 207 13.68 5.52 5.34
C PRO A 207 14.48 4.51 6.16
N GLY A 208 14.32 4.54 7.48
CA GLY A 208 14.91 3.55 8.38
C GLY A 208 14.38 2.15 8.14
N PHE A 209 13.07 1.99 7.96
CA PHE A 209 12.47 0.71 7.61
C PHE A 209 13.12 0.10 6.35
N VAL A 210 13.29 0.90 5.29
CA VAL A 210 13.92 0.48 4.04
C VAL A 210 15.38 0.08 4.26
N LEU A 211 16.14 0.89 4.99
CA LEU A 211 17.54 0.59 5.31
C LEU A 211 17.68 -0.70 6.13
N GLY A 212 16.88 -0.85 7.18
CA GLY A 212 16.85 -2.06 8.01
C GLY A 212 16.46 -3.30 7.19
N TYR A 213 15.49 -3.15 6.28
CA TYR A 213 15.05 -4.23 5.40
C TYR A 213 16.14 -4.72 4.44
N PHE A 214 16.92 -3.81 3.84
CA PHE A 214 17.97 -4.16 2.86
C PHE A 214 19.31 -4.53 3.48
N THR A 215 19.53 -4.23 4.77
CA THR A 215 20.75 -4.61 5.52
C THR A 215 20.62 -5.96 6.22
N LEU A 216 19.46 -6.60 6.15
CA LEU A 216 19.18 -7.88 6.78
C LEU A 216 19.16 -9.01 5.75
N ASP A 217 19.78 -10.13 6.11
CA ASP A 217 19.71 -11.38 5.35
C ASP A 217 18.45 -12.19 5.67
N ASP A 218 18.21 -13.23 4.87
CA ASP A 218 17.10 -14.14 5.13
C ASP A 218 17.43 -15.08 6.31
N LEU A 219 16.48 -15.25 7.22
CA LEU A 219 16.63 -16.00 8.47
C LEU A 219 15.63 -17.16 8.52
N PRO A 220 15.90 -18.24 9.29
CA PRO A 220 14.89 -19.27 9.53
C PRO A 220 13.71 -18.70 10.34
N LEU A 221 12.60 -19.44 10.39
CA LEU A 221 11.38 -19.03 11.11
C LEU A 221 11.63 -18.65 12.59
N SER A 222 12.58 -19.31 13.25
CA SER A 222 12.97 -19.00 14.64
C SER A 222 13.60 -17.62 14.81
N GLY A 223 14.19 -17.06 13.75
CA GLY A 223 14.78 -15.72 13.71
C GLY A 223 13.75 -14.61 13.43
N ALA A 224 12.45 -14.91 13.37
CA ALA A 224 11.42 -13.90 13.17
C ALA A 224 11.49 -12.73 14.17
N PRO A 225 11.72 -12.94 15.49
CA PRO A 225 11.86 -11.82 16.43
C PRO A 225 13.03 -10.90 16.07
N ASP A 226 14.16 -11.46 15.62
CA ASP A 226 15.35 -10.70 15.24
C ASP A 226 15.09 -9.85 14.00
N VAL A 227 14.37 -10.40 13.01
CA VAL A 227 13.94 -9.67 11.81
C VAL A 227 13.12 -8.43 12.18
N TYR A 228 12.09 -8.62 13.01
CA TYR A 228 11.23 -7.51 13.42
C TYR A 228 11.98 -6.50 14.27
N LEU A 229 12.79 -6.97 15.23
CA LEU A 229 13.57 -6.08 16.10
C LEU A 229 14.52 -5.22 15.28
N HIS A 230 15.30 -5.80 14.37
CA HIS A 230 16.24 -5.07 13.51
C HIS A 230 15.53 -4.01 12.68
N ILE A 231 14.47 -4.38 11.96
CA ILE A 231 13.76 -3.45 11.09
C ILE A 231 13.05 -2.34 11.89
N LEU A 232 12.44 -2.67 13.03
CA LEU A 232 11.76 -1.70 13.87
C LEU A 232 12.75 -0.76 14.57
N LEU A 233 13.95 -1.21 14.93
CA LEU A 233 15.00 -0.35 15.47
C LEU A 233 15.43 0.69 14.45
N TRP A 234 15.72 0.28 13.21
CA TRP A 234 16.05 1.24 12.15
C TRP A 234 14.91 2.21 11.84
N ALA A 235 13.67 1.72 11.79
CA ALA A 235 12.49 2.55 11.61
C ALA A 235 12.33 3.56 12.77
N ALA A 236 12.56 3.14 14.01
CA ALA A 236 12.52 4.00 15.19
C ALA A 236 13.64 5.07 15.16
N ILE A 237 14.87 4.70 14.79
CA ILE A 237 15.98 5.64 14.61
C ILE A 237 15.60 6.72 13.59
N SER A 238 15.08 6.33 12.42
CA SER A 238 14.63 7.27 11.39
C SER A 238 13.54 8.22 11.89
N TYR A 239 12.54 7.69 12.61
CA TYR A 239 11.49 8.49 13.20
C TYR A 239 12.03 9.50 14.23
N LEU A 240 12.90 9.05 15.15
CA LEU A 240 13.52 9.91 16.17
C LEU A 240 14.39 11.01 15.55
N LEU A 241 15.14 10.68 14.50
CA LEU A 241 15.91 11.67 13.73
C LEU A 241 14.99 12.71 13.07
N ALA A 242 13.87 12.30 12.50
CA ALA A 242 12.89 13.23 11.93
C ALA A 242 12.27 14.13 13.02
N VAL A 243 11.92 13.59 14.18
CA VAL A 243 11.44 14.37 15.33
C VAL A 243 12.49 15.40 15.75
N ALA A 244 13.74 14.98 15.96
CA ALA A 244 14.84 15.87 16.32
C ALA A 244 15.05 16.96 15.25
N ALA A 245 15.03 16.60 13.97
CA ALA A 245 15.15 17.56 12.87
C ALA A 245 14.04 18.61 12.90
N THR A 246 12.78 18.24 13.15
CA THR A 246 11.68 19.22 13.24
C THR A 246 11.75 20.12 14.47
N MET A 247 12.43 19.70 15.54
CA MET A 247 12.69 20.55 16.71
C MET A 247 13.81 21.56 16.43
N LEU A 248 14.81 21.18 15.65
CA LEU A 248 15.97 22.01 15.32
C LEU A 248 15.70 22.95 14.13
N LEU A 249 14.86 22.53 13.18
CA LEU A 249 14.49 23.27 11.97
C LEU A 249 13.00 23.65 12.05
N PRO A 250 12.64 24.77 12.69
CA PRO A 250 11.25 25.19 12.77
C PRO A 250 10.69 25.36 11.35
N ILE A 251 9.64 24.60 11.04
CA ILE A 251 8.94 24.70 9.76
C ILE A 251 8.40 26.13 9.67
N PRO A 252 8.82 26.94 8.67
CA PRO A 252 8.29 28.29 8.53
C PRO A 252 6.78 28.18 8.40
N ASN A 253 6.05 28.80 9.33
CA ASN A 253 4.60 28.78 9.36
C ASN A 253 4.09 29.67 8.21
N ARG A 254 4.20 29.19 6.96
CA ARG A 254 3.58 29.84 5.81
C ARG A 254 2.09 29.60 5.94
N ARG A 255 1.40 30.61 6.48
CA ARG A 255 -0.04 30.77 6.29
C ARG A 255 -0.28 30.85 4.78
N ILE A 256 -0.72 29.75 4.18
CA ILE A 256 -1.28 29.70 2.83
C ILE A 256 -2.74 29.28 3.02
#